data_AF-A0A7Y7DH57-F1
#
_entry.id   AF-A0A7Y7DH57-F1
#
_cell.length_a   1.000
_cell.length_b   1.000
_cell.length_c   1.000
_cell.angle_alpha   90.00
_cell.angle_beta   90.00
_cell.angle_gamma   90.00
#
_symmetry.space_group_name_H-M   'P 1'
#
loop_
_entity.id
_entity.type
_entity.pdbx_description
1 polymer ?
#
loop_
_entity_poly.entity_id
_entity_poly.type
_entity_poly.pdbx_seq_one_letter_code
_entity_poly.pdbx_strand_id
1 'polypeptide(L)'
;EIIPTEKDQYFRHQLLHGYVHDMGAAMQGGVGGHAGLFSNANDVAKIMQLYLQKGYYGGKRYLKSSVLQQFNKRYYKAQEVRRGLGFDKPQLDPEVEATCGCVSDESFGHSGFTGAYAWADPKTEMVYVFLSNRVYPTMENSGLIKENIRTEIQRLVQEAILLE
;
A
#
# COMPACT_ATOMS: atom_id res chain seq x y z
N GLU A 1 -14.78 3.07 13.31
CA GLU A 1 -15.67 4.05 12.66
C GLU A 1 -15.13 4.35 11.27
N ILE A 2 -15.98 4.49 10.25
CA ILE A 2 -15.54 4.89 8.91
C ILE A 2 -15.66 6.41 8.84
N ILE A 3 -14.60 7.08 8.39
CA ILE A 3 -14.58 8.54 8.21
C ILE A 3 -15.01 8.93 6.78
N PRO A 4 -15.58 10.12 6.54
CA PRO A 4 -15.96 10.57 5.20
C PRO A 4 -14.75 10.66 4.26
N THR A 5 -14.89 10.19 3.02
CA THR A 5 -13.81 10.13 2.03
C THR A 5 -13.59 11.47 1.33
N GLU A 6 -14.61 11.99 0.65
CA GLU A 6 -14.52 13.20 -0.18
C GLU A 6 -15.91 13.85 -0.30
N LYS A 7 -15.97 15.18 -0.39
CA LYS A 7 -17.14 15.89 -0.91
C LYS A 7 -17.10 15.86 -2.44
N ASP A 8 -17.62 14.79 -3.03
CA ASP A 8 -17.62 14.58 -4.49
C ASP A 8 -18.58 15.58 -5.16
N GLN A 9 -18.04 16.49 -5.96
CA GLN A 9 -18.82 17.51 -6.70
C GLN A 9 -18.80 17.30 -8.22
N TYR A 10 -18.22 16.20 -8.71
CA TYR A 10 -17.96 15.98 -10.14
C TYR A 10 -18.57 14.70 -10.70
N PHE A 11 -18.83 13.70 -9.85
CA PHE A 11 -19.39 12.42 -10.29
C PHE A 11 -20.67 12.07 -9.53
N ARG A 12 -20.59 11.88 -8.21
CA ARG A 12 -21.75 11.48 -7.38
C ARG A 12 -22.48 12.64 -6.71
N HIS A 13 -21.93 13.85 -6.78
CA HIS A 13 -22.51 15.07 -6.21
C HIS A 13 -22.98 14.91 -4.75
N GLN A 14 -22.19 14.22 -3.92
CA GLN A 14 -22.53 13.90 -2.53
C GLN A 14 -21.28 13.77 -1.64
N LEU A 15 -21.47 13.80 -0.32
CA LEU A 15 -20.43 13.38 0.62
C LEU A 15 -20.27 11.86 0.54
N LEU A 16 -19.10 11.40 0.09
CA LEU A 16 -18.77 9.99 0.07
C LEU A 16 -18.42 9.52 1.48
N HIS A 17 -19.15 8.53 1.98
CA HIS A 17 -18.94 7.97 3.31
C HIS A 17 -19.34 6.50 3.31
N GLY A 18 -18.40 5.61 3.65
CA GLY A 18 -18.68 4.16 3.67
C GLY A 18 -18.90 3.53 2.29
N TYR A 19 -18.51 4.21 1.21
CA TYR A 19 -18.61 3.72 -0.16
C TYR A 19 -17.31 3.97 -0.91
N VAL A 20 -16.98 3.10 -1.87
CA VAL A 20 -15.69 3.13 -2.59
C VAL A 20 -15.46 4.48 -3.27
N HIS A 21 -14.24 5.00 -3.16
CA HIS A 21 -13.87 6.26 -3.84
C HIS A 21 -13.84 6.07 -5.35
N ASP A 22 -13.15 5.03 -5.82
CA ASP A 22 -12.96 4.70 -7.23
C ASP A 22 -14.29 4.61 -8.00
N MET A 23 -14.41 5.40 -9.06
CA MET A 23 -15.65 5.48 -9.85
C MET A 23 -15.94 4.17 -10.59
N GLY A 24 -14.90 3.45 -11.04
CA GLY A 24 -15.06 2.18 -11.73
C GLY A 24 -15.63 1.10 -10.82
N ALA A 25 -15.07 0.93 -9.63
CA ALA A 25 -15.61 0.02 -8.61
C ALA A 25 -17.01 0.46 -8.14
N ALA A 26 -17.27 1.76 -8.05
CA ALA A 26 -18.60 2.29 -7.72
C ALA A 26 -19.66 1.84 -8.75
N MET A 27 -19.34 1.87 -10.05
CA MET A 27 -20.21 1.39 -11.12
C MET A 27 -20.44 -0.13 -11.10
N GLN A 28 -19.53 -0.89 -10.47
CA GLN A 28 -19.63 -2.35 -10.29
C GLN A 28 -20.36 -2.77 -9.00
N GLY A 29 -21.08 -1.84 -8.35
CA GLY A 29 -21.78 -2.12 -7.10
C GLY A 29 -20.91 -1.96 -5.85
N GLY A 30 -19.79 -1.26 -5.96
CA GLY A 30 -18.96 -0.83 -4.83
C GLY A 30 -17.72 -1.68 -4.58
N VAL A 31 -17.57 -2.81 -5.26
CA VAL A 31 -16.44 -3.74 -5.09
C VAL A 31 -15.84 -4.08 -6.45
N GLY A 32 -14.56 -3.80 -6.62
CA GLY A 32 -13.76 -4.20 -7.77
C GLY A 32 -12.47 -4.90 -7.32
N GLY A 33 -11.84 -5.65 -8.22
CA GLY A 33 -10.57 -6.34 -7.90
C GLY A 33 -9.43 -5.39 -7.47
N HIS A 34 -9.54 -4.11 -7.81
CA HIS A 34 -8.57 -3.06 -7.52
C HIS A 34 -9.01 -2.06 -6.42
N ALA A 35 -10.29 -2.06 -6.00
CA ALA A 35 -10.82 -1.07 -5.05
C ALA A 35 -12.12 -1.54 -4.36
N GLY A 36 -12.49 -0.90 -3.24
CA GLY A 36 -13.77 -1.16 -2.56
C GLY A 36 -13.68 -2.04 -1.31
N LEU A 37 -12.47 -2.43 -0.90
CA LEU A 37 -12.24 -3.07 0.38
C LEU A 37 -12.05 -2.02 1.49
N PHE A 38 -12.77 -2.20 2.60
CA PHE A 38 -12.64 -1.39 3.81
C PHE A 38 -12.14 -2.25 4.96
N SER A 39 -11.11 -1.77 5.67
CA SER A 39 -10.53 -2.47 6.81
C SER A 39 -9.73 -1.49 7.68
N ASN A 40 -9.01 -2.02 8.68
CA ASN A 40 -8.13 -1.26 9.57
C ASN A 40 -6.66 -1.67 9.37
N ALA A 41 -5.74 -0.91 9.99
CA ALA A 41 -4.31 -1.14 9.82
C ALA A 41 -3.85 -2.52 10.33
N ASN A 42 -4.44 -3.01 11.43
CA ASN A 42 -4.11 -4.31 12.00
C ASN A 42 -4.48 -5.46 11.05
N ASP A 43 -5.67 -5.41 10.45
CA ASP A 43 -6.11 -6.46 9.52
C ASP A 43 -5.28 -6.46 8.22
N VAL A 44 -4.92 -5.28 7.69
CA VAL A 44 -3.97 -5.17 6.58
C VAL A 44 -2.59 -5.71 6.99
N ALA A 45 -2.12 -5.39 8.20
CA ALA A 45 -0.83 -5.89 8.70
C ALA A 45 -0.81 -7.42 8.79
N LYS A 46 -1.91 -8.09 9.19
CA LYS A 46 -2.00 -9.56 9.19
C LYS A 46 -1.83 -10.15 7.78
N ILE A 47 -2.40 -9.52 6.77
CA ILE A 47 -2.27 -9.95 5.38
C ILE A 47 -0.84 -9.72 4.87
N MET A 48 -0.25 -8.56 5.17
CA MET A 48 1.15 -8.29 4.83
C MET A 48 2.11 -9.24 5.56
N GLN A 49 1.85 -9.56 6.82
CA GLN A 49 2.61 -10.53 7.61
C GLN A 49 2.48 -11.94 7.03
N LEU A 50 1.29 -12.34 6.58
CA LEU A 50 1.09 -13.60 5.85
C LEU A 50 1.97 -13.66 4.60
N TYR A 51 2.07 -12.55 3.84
CA TYR A 51 2.92 -12.48 2.64
C TYR A 51 4.41 -12.53 2.99
N LEU A 52 4.83 -11.76 3.99
CA LEU A 52 6.20 -11.74 4.52
C LEU A 52 6.63 -13.15 4.97
N GLN A 53 5.74 -13.87 5.65
CA GLN A 53 5.91 -15.26 6.07
C GLN A 53 5.62 -16.28 4.96
N LYS A 54 5.72 -15.87 3.69
CA LYS A 54 5.66 -16.74 2.50
C LYS A 54 4.39 -17.61 2.46
N GLY A 55 3.26 -17.02 2.83
CA GLY A 55 1.94 -17.64 2.77
C GLY A 55 1.55 -18.47 4.00
N TYR A 56 2.31 -18.41 5.09
CA TYR A 56 2.00 -19.04 6.37
C TYR A 56 1.66 -17.99 7.43
N TYR A 57 0.57 -18.17 8.17
CA TYR A 57 0.19 -17.26 9.26
C TYR A 57 -0.67 -18.01 10.29
N GLY A 58 -0.42 -17.75 11.59
CA GLY A 58 -1.26 -18.29 12.68
C GLY A 58 -1.41 -19.82 12.66
N GLY A 59 -0.34 -20.56 12.43
CA GLY A 59 -0.40 -22.04 12.42
C GLY A 59 -0.84 -22.68 11.11
N LYS A 60 -1.21 -21.89 10.09
CA LYS A 60 -1.80 -22.39 8.84
C LYS A 60 -1.13 -21.81 7.60
N ARG A 61 -0.97 -22.65 6.57
CA ARG A 61 -0.56 -22.22 5.23
C ARG A 61 -1.79 -21.88 4.39
N TYR A 62 -1.89 -20.62 3.96
CA TYR A 62 -2.94 -20.13 3.06
C TYR A 62 -2.48 -20.10 1.60
N LEU A 63 -1.18 -19.82 1.37
CA LEU A 63 -0.60 -19.72 0.05
C LEU A 63 0.72 -20.51 -0.03
N LYS A 64 1.02 -21.06 -1.21
CA LYS A 64 2.32 -21.71 -1.45
C LYS A 64 3.41 -20.65 -1.49
N SER A 65 4.55 -20.91 -0.86
CA SER A 65 5.70 -19.99 -0.88
C SER A 65 6.13 -19.63 -2.30
N SER A 66 6.03 -20.58 -3.24
CA SER A 66 6.36 -20.37 -4.66
C SER A 66 5.42 -19.38 -5.36
N VAL A 67 4.18 -19.20 -4.89
CA VAL A 67 3.26 -18.19 -5.44
C VAL A 67 3.69 -16.80 -4.99
N LEU A 68 4.03 -16.62 -3.71
CA LEU A 68 4.50 -15.31 -3.21
C LEU A 68 5.81 -14.90 -3.87
N GLN A 69 6.73 -15.85 -4.10
CA GLN A 69 7.97 -15.58 -4.83
C GLN A 69 7.71 -15.13 -6.27
N GLN A 70 6.75 -15.73 -6.97
CA GLN A 70 6.35 -15.28 -8.30
C GLN A 70 5.78 -13.86 -8.26
N PHE A 71 4.90 -13.55 -7.31
CA PHE A 71 4.28 -12.22 -7.23
C PHE A 71 5.27 -11.11 -6.86
N ASN A 72 6.28 -11.42 -6.04
CA ASN A 72 7.33 -10.48 -5.63
C ASN A 72 8.49 -10.37 -6.64
N LYS A 73 8.53 -11.22 -7.68
CA LYS A 73 9.60 -11.17 -8.69
C LYS A 73 9.39 -9.99 -9.65
N ARG A 74 10.44 -9.19 -9.85
CA ARG A 74 10.51 -8.16 -10.90
C ARG A 74 10.86 -8.80 -12.24
N TYR A 75 9.86 -9.10 -13.06
CA TYR A 75 10.06 -9.86 -14.32
C TYR A 75 10.77 -9.05 -15.42
N TYR A 76 10.53 -7.74 -15.47
CA TYR A 76 10.99 -6.85 -16.53
C TYR A 76 12.10 -5.90 -16.06
N LYS A 77 13.02 -6.42 -15.22
CA LYS A 77 14.12 -5.63 -14.63
C LYS A 77 15.03 -5.01 -15.70
N ALA A 78 15.28 -5.71 -16.81
CA ALA A 78 16.11 -5.22 -17.91
C ALA A 78 15.46 -4.08 -18.71
N GLN A 79 14.14 -3.90 -18.59
CA GLN A 79 13.38 -2.80 -19.19
C GLN A 79 13.08 -1.70 -18.16
N GLU A 80 13.79 -1.69 -17.04
CA GLU A 80 13.61 -0.71 -15.96
C GLU A 80 12.17 -0.64 -15.43
N VAL A 81 11.43 -1.76 -15.50
CA VAL A 81 10.10 -1.86 -14.91
C VAL A 81 10.24 -2.34 -13.49
N ARG A 82 9.89 -1.47 -12.53
CA ARG A 82 10.02 -1.82 -11.12
C ARG A 82 9.02 -2.87 -10.63
N ARG A 83 7.87 -3.08 -11.28
CA ARG A 83 6.73 -3.84 -10.72
C ARG A 83 6.93 -5.38 -10.70
N GLY A 84 6.27 -6.03 -9.73
CA GLY A 84 5.96 -7.47 -9.73
C GLY A 84 4.55 -7.76 -10.27
N LEU A 85 4.06 -8.99 -10.09
CA LEU A 85 2.74 -9.44 -10.60
C LEU A 85 1.56 -9.03 -9.68
N GLY A 86 1.66 -7.88 -9.03
CA GLY A 86 0.64 -7.40 -8.09
C GLY A 86 1.19 -6.45 -7.02
N PHE A 87 2.51 -6.43 -6.86
CA PHE A 87 3.17 -5.53 -5.93
C PHE A 87 4.03 -4.49 -6.64
N ASP A 88 4.06 -3.33 -6.03
CA ASP A 88 5.13 -2.37 -6.22
C ASP A 88 6.41 -2.89 -5.57
N LYS A 89 7.53 -2.70 -6.27
CA LYS A 89 8.89 -2.84 -5.72
C LYS A 89 9.50 -1.44 -5.54
N PRO A 90 10.63 -1.29 -4.83
CA PRO A 90 11.30 0.00 -4.66
C PRO A 90 11.56 0.69 -5.98
N GLN A 91 11.63 2.02 -5.92
CA GLN A 91 11.94 2.86 -7.08
C GLN A 91 13.34 2.56 -7.59
N LEU A 92 13.51 2.66 -8.90
CA LEU A 92 14.82 2.53 -9.55
C LEU A 92 15.56 3.86 -9.55
N ASP A 93 14.80 4.95 -9.68
CA ASP A 93 15.30 6.31 -9.57
C ASP A 93 15.33 6.72 -8.07
N PRO A 94 16.51 7.01 -7.52
CA PRO A 94 16.65 7.41 -6.11
C PRO A 94 15.98 8.76 -5.81
N GLU A 95 15.71 9.60 -6.81
CA GLU A 95 15.03 10.89 -6.63
C GLU A 95 13.51 10.74 -6.47
N VAL A 96 12.95 9.54 -6.69
CA VAL A 96 11.51 9.28 -6.58
C VAL A 96 11.14 8.71 -5.21
N GLU A 97 10.41 9.51 -4.43
CA GLU A 97 10.04 9.21 -3.05
C GLU A 97 8.74 8.37 -2.93
N ALA A 98 8.79 7.09 -3.30
CA ALA A 98 7.69 6.14 -3.00
C ALA A 98 7.97 5.21 -1.79
N THR A 99 9.23 5.15 -1.39
CA THR A 99 9.77 4.45 -0.23
C THR A 99 10.93 5.31 0.28
N CYS A 100 11.40 5.12 1.51
CA CYS A 100 12.52 5.88 2.11
C CYS A 100 13.88 5.76 1.40
N GLY A 101 14.00 4.99 0.31
CA GLY A 101 15.28 4.62 -0.29
C GLY A 101 16.11 3.63 0.56
N CYS A 102 15.64 3.35 1.78
CA CYS A 102 16.30 2.52 2.79
C CYS A 102 15.73 1.08 2.86
N VAL A 103 14.83 0.71 1.96
CA VAL A 103 14.24 -0.64 1.86
C VAL A 103 15.00 -1.52 0.88
N SER A 104 14.97 -2.83 1.10
CA SER A 104 15.65 -3.79 0.21
C SER A 104 14.96 -3.95 -1.15
N ASP A 105 15.70 -4.41 -2.18
CA ASP A 105 15.13 -4.78 -3.50
C ASP A 105 14.13 -5.97 -3.39
N GLU A 106 14.15 -6.71 -2.28
CA GLU A 106 13.19 -7.79 -1.99
C GLU A 106 11.87 -7.26 -1.41
N SER A 107 11.86 -6.01 -0.92
CA SER A 107 10.68 -5.39 -0.33
C SER A 107 9.57 -5.13 -1.35
N PHE A 108 8.33 -5.11 -0.87
CA PHE A 108 7.16 -5.03 -1.73
C PHE A 108 5.97 -4.39 -1.02
N GLY A 109 5.08 -3.79 -1.79
CA GLY A 109 3.89 -3.18 -1.22
C GLY A 109 3.00 -2.54 -2.27
N HIS A 110 2.16 -1.62 -1.81
CA HIS A 110 1.35 -0.77 -2.68
C HIS A 110 0.93 0.51 -1.94
N SER A 111 0.72 1.58 -2.69
CA SER A 111 0.09 2.82 -2.19
C SER A 111 -1.33 2.97 -2.71
N GLY A 112 -2.23 3.54 -1.92
CA GLY A 112 -3.62 3.81 -2.28
C GLY A 112 -3.84 5.28 -2.60
N PHE A 113 -4.77 5.55 -3.52
CA PHE A 113 -5.09 6.92 -3.96
C PHE A 113 -5.51 7.83 -2.79
N THR A 114 -6.29 7.29 -1.85
CA THR A 114 -6.76 7.99 -0.64
C THR A 114 -5.66 8.22 0.39
N GLY A 115 -4.42 7.77 0.15
CA GLY A 115 -3.29 7.96 1.07
C GLY A 115 -2.87 6.72 1.84
N ALA A 116 -3.57 5.59 1.67
CA ALA A 116 -3.16 4.31 2.20
C ALA A 116 -1.76 3.88 1.70
N TYR A 117 -1.07 3.09 2.51
CA TYR A 117 0.24 2.54 2.20
C TYR A 117 0.45 1.27 3.01
N ALA A 118 0.88 0.20 2.35
CA ALA A 118 1.25 -1.05 2.98
C ALA A 118 2.50 -1.60 2.31
N TRP A 119 3.54 -1.84 3.09
CA TRP A 119 4.84 -2.28 2.59
C TRP A 119 5.46 -3.29 3.54
N ALA A 120 6.11 -4.31 2.99
CA ALA A 120 6.86 -5.29 3.74
C ALA A 120 8.27 -5.44 3.18
N ASP A 121 9.25 -5.60 4.06
CA ASP A 121 10.64 -5.84 3.68
C ASP A 121 11.13 -7.18 4.25
N PRO A 122 11.32 -8.20 3.40
CA PRO A 122 11.85 -9.49 3.82
C PRO A 122 13.22 -9.46 4.48
N LYS A 123 14.06 -8.46 4.19
CA LYS A 123 15.41 -8.39 4.77
C LYS A 123 15.40 -7.85 6.20
N THR A 124 14.50 -6.91 6.48
CA THR A 124 14.38 -6.29 7.79
C THR A 124 13.23 -6.87 8.62
N GLU A 125 12.49 -7.81 8.03
CA GLU A 125 11.29 -8.44 8.59
C GLU A 125 10.20 -7.45 9.02
N MET A 126 10.22 -6.23 8.45
CA MET A 126 9.28 -5.18 8.79
C MET A 126 8.01 -5.23 7.94
N VAL A 127 6.89 -4.92 8.57
CA VAL A 127 5.62 -4.58 7.92
C VAL A 127 5.23 -3.17 8.36
N TYR A 128 5.09 -2.27 7.39
CA TYR A 128 4.66 -0.89 7.61
C TYR A 128 3.29 -0.67 6.94
N VAL A 129 2.29 -0.33 7.75
CA VAL A 129 0.95 0.02 7.29
C VAL A 129 0.59 1.41 7.78
N PHE A 130 0.21 2.27 6.85
CA PHE A 130 -0.25 3.63 7.11
C PHE A 130 -1.56 3.85 6.39
N LEU A 131 -2.63 4.12 7.14
CA LEU A 131 -3.95 4.40 6.59
C LEU A 131 -4.31 5.85 6.90
N SER A 132 -4.57 6.62 5.85
CA SER A 132 -5.03 8.00 5.95
C SER A 132 -6.13 8.24 4.92
N ASN A 133 -6.69 9.45 4.97
CA ASN A 133 -7.57 9.95 3.94
C ASN A 133 -7.11 11.33 3.47
N ARG A 134 -6.13 11.34 2.56
CA ARG A 134 -5.60 12.58 1.97
C ARG A 134 -6.62 13.32 1.12
N VAL A 135 -7.69 12.66 0.64
CA VAL A 135 -8.65 13.23 -0.32
C VAL A 135 -9.83 13.93 0.35
N TYR A 136 -9.80 14.07 1.67
CA TYR A 136 -10.75 14.91 2.39
C TYR A 136 -10.20 16.32 2.59
N PRO A 137 -11.02 17.39 2.42
CA PRO A 137 -12.41 17.36 1.95
C PRO A 137 -12.56 17.13 0.44
N THR A 138 -11.51 17.34 -0.35
CA THR A 138 -11.51 17.20 -1.82
C THR A 138 -10.24 16.47 -2.30
N MET A 139 -10.32 15.78 -3.45
CA MET A 139 -9.20 14.96 -3.96
C MET A 139 -7.94 15.76 -4.35
N GLU A 140 -8.06 17.08 -4.52
CA GLU A 140 -6.94 18.00 -4.76
C GLU A 140 -6.04 18.18 -3.51
N ASN A 141 -6.49 17.74 -2.34
CA ASN A 141 -5.67 17.81 -1.14
C ASN A 141 -4.42 16.91 -1.30
N SER A 142 -3.27 17.58 -1.37
CA SER A 142 -1.97 16.98 -1.60
C SER A 142 -1.05 17.08 -0.39
N GLY A 143 -1.54 17.47 0.79
CA GLY A 143 -0.71 17.73 1.98
C GLY A 143 0.16 16.54 2.35
N LEU A 144 -0.43 15.34 2.40
CA LEU A 144 0.30 14.09 2.67
C LEU A 144 1.49 13.84 1.71
N ILE A 145 1.34 14.24 0.44
CA ILE A 145 2.36 14.04 -0.60
C ILE A 145 3.43 15.13 -0.50
N LYS A 146 3.02 16.40 -0.38
CA LYS A 146 3.93 17.55 -0.27
C LYS A 146 4.86 17.45 0.93
N GLU A 147 4.32 16.99 2.05
CA GLU A 147 5.08 16.81 3.30
C GLU A 147 5.83 15.47 3.37
N ASN A 148 5.74 14.63 2.32
CA ASN A 148 6.39 13.32 2.21
C ASN A 148 6.22 12.39 3.44
N ILE A 149 5.09 12.54 4.17
CA ILE A 149 4.90 11.98 5.52
C ILE A 149 5.10 10.46 5.55
N ARG A 150 4.60 9.74 4.53
CA ARG A 150 4.66 8.26 4.52
C ARG A 150 6.08 7.74 4.44
N THR A 151 6.89 8.36 3.59
CA THR A 151 8.28 8.03 3.33
C THR A 151 9.13 8.34 4.56
N GLU A 152 8.89 9.51 5.17
CA GLU A 152 9.64 9.93 6.35
C GLU A 152 9.34 9.05 7.57
N ILE A 153 8.07 8.68 7.79
CA ILE A 153 7.72 7.70 8.82
C ILE A 153 8.39 6.35 8.55
N GLN A 154 8.40 5.88 7.29
CA GLN A 154 9.07 4.62 6.94
C GLN A 154 10.56 4.68 7.28
N ARG A 155 11.23 5.78 6.97
CA ARG A 155 12.65 6.00 7.28
C ARG A 155 12.89 5.94 8.78
N LEU A 156 12.12 6.70 9.57
CA LEU A 156 12.24 6.74 11.02
C LEU A 156 12.01 5.37 11.68
N VAL A 157 11.02 4.60 11.20
CA VAL A 157 10.76 3.24 11.68
C VAL A 157 11.92 2.31 11.35
N GLN A 158 12.45 2.38 10.12
CA GLN A 158 13.58 1.55 9.70
C GLN A 158 14.83 1.84 10.52
N GLU A 159 15.15 3.12 10.75
CA GLU A 159 16.28 3.54 11.57
C GLU A 159 16.12 3.11 13.03
N ALA A 160 14.94 3.28 13.62
CA ALA A 160 14.71 2.92 15.02
C ALA A 160 14.87 1.42 15.31
N ILE A 161 14.62 0.55 14.32
CA ILE A 161 14.67 -0.91 14.51
C ILE A 161 16.03 -1.50 14.08
N LEU A 162 16.70 -0.93 13.07
CA LEU A 162 17.96 -1.47 12.53
C LEU A 162 19.22 -0.95 13.24
N LEU A 163 19.09 -0.01 14.17
CA LEU A 163 20.21 0.53 14.95
C LEU A 163 20.53 -0.27 16.23
N GLU A 164 19.95 -1.46 16.40
CA GLU A 164 20.32 -2.48 17.40
C GLU A 164 21.06 -3.67 16.74
#